data_AF-C7JFC4-F1
#
_entry.id   AF-C7JFC4-F1
#
_cell.length_a   1.000
_cell.length_b   1.000
_cell.length_c   1.000
_cell.angle_alpha   90.00
_cell.angle_beta   90.00
_cell.angle_gamma   90.00
#
_symmetry.space_group_name_H-M   'P 1'
#
loop_
_entity.id
_entity.type
_entity.pdbx_description
1 polymer ?
#
loop_
_entity_poly.entity_id
_entity_poly.type
_entity_poly.pdbx_seq_one_letter_code
_entity_poly.pdbx_strand_id
1 'polypeptide(L)'
;MSLSRGDERKLHALSQGKCNLCSRSVFTCGTYVGENAHIIAFRINGPRGKNRNNTNIDSYENHILLCPFHHSEVDKNQEYFTEDYLLSIKRDHEALMSACTDTSLGRKNIVSFLNAYFRYSGFGRIPDMLGRSPRIFPVGIGSITDFFYLAMKDFPFVVPFRDIELHHLFYTLIQSFEELNCALRGSEHNTHFVSHNFWISPTGDNIILQENELSEDYCINLRSNLSYVVDRCYRSFNELGTYIRRNYPEVII
;
A
#
# COMPACT_ATOMS: atom_id res chain seq x y z
N MET A 1 -25.59 -11.45 -23.81
CA MET A 1 -24.61 -12.33 -24.46
C MET A 1 -23.34 -12.15 -23.63
N SER A 2 -22.73 -13.25 -23.19
CA SER A 2 -21.70 -13.26 -22.15
C SER A 2 -20.50 -14.04 -22.65
N LEU A 3 -19.30 -13.66 -22.22
CA LEU A 3 -18.05 -14.39 -22.42
C LEU A 3 -18.24 -15.90 -22.26
N SER A 4 -17.55 -16.67 -23.09
CA SER A 4 -17.44 -18.11 -22.88
C SER A 4 -16.78 -18.39 -21.53
N ARG A 5 -17.14 -19.51 -20.87
CA ARG A 5 -16.47 -19.90 -19.61
C ARG A 5 -14.96 -20.04 -19.75
N GLY A 6 -14.46 -20.40 -20.94
CA GLY A 6 -13.03 -20.51 -21.22
C GLY A 6 -12.36 -19.13 -21.23
N ASP A 7 -12.96 -18.18 -21.94
CA ASP A 7 -12.45 -16.81 -22.04
C ASP A 7 -12.56 -16.03 -20.74
N GLU A 8 -13.64 -16.23 -19.98
CA GLU A 8 -13.79 -15.68 -18.64
C GLU A 8 -12.66 -16.18 -17.73
N ARG A 9 -12.41 -17.49 -17.68
CA ARG A 9 -11.28 -18.04 -16.90
C ARG A 9 -9.94 -17.49 -17.35
N LYS A 10 -9.72 -17.39 -18.67
CA LYS A 10 -8.49 -16.83 -19.25
C LYS A 10 -8.29 -15.38 -18.83
N LEU A 11 -9.34 -14.55 -18.93
CA LEU A 11 -9.32 -13.15 -18.50
C LEU A 11 -8.94 -13.03 -17.02
N HIS A 12 -9.63 -13.77 -16.15
CA HIS A 12 -9.38 -13.68 -14.72
C HIS A 12 -8.00 -14.22 -14.32
N ALA A 13 -7.53 -15.28 -14.99
CA ALA A 13 -6.22 -15.86 -14.75
C ALA A 13 -5.09 -14.89 -15.14
N LEU A 14 -5.17 -14.30 -16.34
CA LEU A 14 -4.16 -13.36 -16.82
C LEU A 14 -4.18 -12.03 -16.06
N SER A 15 -5.35 -11.60 -15.59
CA SER A 15 -5.49 -10.44 -14.69
C SER A 15 -5.15 -10.74 -13.23
N GLN A 16 -4.87 -12.00 -12.87
CA GLN A 16 -4.60 -12.47 -11.50
C GLN A 16 -5.65 -12.04 -10.46
N GLY A 17 -6.92 -11.99 -10.85
CA GLY A 17 -7.99 -11.52 -9.96
C GLY A 17 -7.79 -10.09 -9.47
N LYS A 18 -7.13 -9.24 -10.26
CA LYS A 18 -6.92 -7.82 -9.99
C LYS A 18 -7.58 -6.97 -11.07
N CYS A 19 -8.07 -5.79 -10.69
CA CYS A 19 -8.56 -4.79 -11.62
C CYS A 19 -7.43 -4.32 -12.53
N ASN A 20 -7.64 -4.32 -13.84
CA ASN A 20 -6.59 -3.96 -14.81
C ASN A 20 -6.22 -2.47 -14.76
N LEU A 21 -7.06 -1.61 -14.14
CA LEU A 21 -6.79 -0.17 -14.03
C LEU A 21 -6.05 0.18 -12.74
N CYS A 22 -6.46 -0.36 -11.59
CA CYS A 22 -5.88 0.00 -10.28
C CYS A 22 -5.06 -1.10 -9.61
N SER A 23 -4.97 -2.28 -10.22
CA SER A 23 -4.21 -3.43 -9.72
C SER A 23 -4.61 -3.96 -8.33
N ARG A 24 -5.72 -3.47 -7.76
CA ARG A 24 -6.29 -4.00 -6.52
C ARG A 24 -7.04 -5.30 -6.78
N SER A 25 -7.06 -6.17 -5.77
CA SER A 25 -7.85 -7.39 -5.79
C SER A 25 -9.32 -7.09 -6.12
N VAL A 26 -9.94 -7.91 -6.97
CA VAL A 26 -11.39 -7.91 -7.18
C VAL A 26 -12.12 -8.83 -6.20
N PHE A 27 -11.44 -9.22 -5.12
CA PHE A 27 -12.03 -9.85 -3.95
C PHE A 27 -11.97 -8.89 -2.76
N THR A 28 -13.13 -8.58 -2.20
CA THR A 28 -13.29 -7.70 -1.04
C THR A 28 -13.95 -8.50 0.08
N CYS A 29 -13.29 -8.60 1.24
CA CYS A 29 -13.80 -9.37 2.40
C CYS A 29 -14.23 -10.82 2.06
N GLY A 30 -13.51 -11.47 1.13
CA GLY A 30 -13.83 -12.82 0.67
C GLY A 30 -14.94 -12.91 -0.40
N THR A 31 -15.55 -11.78 -0.78
CA THR A 31 -16.57 -11.71 -1.82
C THR A 31 -15.97 -11.24 -3.15
N TYR A 32 -16.30 -11.93 -4.24
CA TYR A 32 -15.92 -11.53 -5.59
C TYR A 32 -16.74 -10.32 -6.05
N VAL A 33 -16.07 -9.27 -6.52
CA VAL A 33 -16.67 -8.01 -7.00
C VAL A 33 -16.17 -7.60 -8.39
N GLY A 34 -15.45 -8.47 -9.10
CA GLY A 34 -14.89 -8.14 -10.41
C GLY A 34 -15.92 -8.15 -11.52
N GLU A 35 -15.76 -7.25 -12.48
CA GLU A 35 -16.68 -7.10 -13.61
C GLU A 35 -15.91 -7.18 -14.93
N ASN A 36 -16.45 -7.98 -15.86
CA ASN A 36 -15.89 -8.16 -17.20
C ASN A 36 -16.48 -7.10 -18.12
N ALA A 37 -15.79 -5.99 -18.27
CA ALA A 37 -16.24 -4.86 -19.07
C ALA A 37 -15.87 -5.06 -20.54
N HIS A 38 -16.80 -4.72 -21.45
CA HIS A 38 -16.49 -4.67 -22.87
C HIS A 38 -15.56 -3.50 -23.17
N ILE A 39 -14.56 -3.73 -24.00
CA ILE A 39 -13.70 -2.68 -24.56
C ILE A 39 -14.46 -1.97 -25.70
N ILE A 40 -15.03 -2.74 -26.62
CA ILE A 40 -15.89 -2.27 -27.73
C ILE A 40 -17.34 -2.67 -27.45
N ALA A 41 -18.29 -1.71 -27.50
CA ALA A 41 -19.70 -1.97 -27.20
C ALA A 41 -20.50 -2.62 -28.35
N PHE A 42 -21.53 -3.38 -27.97
CA PHE A 42 -22.38 -4.23 -28.84
C PHE A 42 -23.39 -3.48 -29.73
N ARG A 43 -23.84 -2.26 -29.40
CA ARG A 43 -24.97 -1.60 -30.09
C ARG A 43 -24.55 -0.33 -30.83
N ILE A 44 -25.15 -0.09 -32.00
CA ILE A 44 -25.16 1.22 -32.70
C ILE A 44 -25.60 2.37 -31.77
N ASN A 45 -26.50 2.10 -30.82
CA ASN A 45 -26.94 3.03 -29.77
C ASN A 45 -26.45 2.64 -28.36
N GLY A 46 -25.44 1.79 -28.28
CA GLY A 46 -24.67 1.59 -27.05
C GLY A 46 -23.65 2.71 -26.97
N PRO A 47 -23.15 3.06 -25.78
CA PRO A 47 -22.44 4.30 -25.65
C PRO A 47 -21.11 4.31 -26.45
N ARG A 48 -20.53 3.13 -26.80
CA ARG A 48 -19.40 2.98 -27.74
C ARG A 48 -19.72 2.42 -29.13
N GLY A 49 -20.95 2.59 -29.63
CA GLY A 49 -21.40 2.03 -30.91
C GLY A 49 -20.68 2.60 -32.14
N LYS A 50 -19.66 1.92 -32.66
CA LYS A 50 -19.20 2.11 -34.05
C LYS A 50 -19.68 0.94 -34.89
N ASN A 51 -20.25 1.24 -36.07
CA ASN A 51 -20.71 0.28 -37.09
C ASN A 51 -19.60 -0.75 -37.43
N ARG A 52 -19.53 -1.84 -36.67
CA ARG A 52 -18.66 -2.98 -36.96
C ARG A 52 -19.47 -4.25 -36.75
N ASN A 53 -19.68 -4.98 -37.84
CA ASN A 53 -20.13 -6.37 -37.83
C ASN A 53 -19.03 -7.23 -37.17
N ASN A 54 -18.84 -7.09 -35.86
CA ASN A 54 -17.82 -7.83 -35.14
C ASN A 54 -18.42 -9.16 -34.69
N THR A 55 -17.97 -10.24 -35.31
CA THR A 55 -18.29 -11.62 -34.94
C THR A 55 -17.65 -12.06 -33.62
N ASN A 56 -16.89 -11.18 -32.95
CA ASN A 56 -16.04 -11.52 -31.80
C ASN A 56 -16.28 -10.61 -30.56
N ILE A 57 -17.51 -10.14 -30.36
CA ILE A 57 -17.85 -9.19 -29.28
C ILE A 57 -17.67 -9.81 -27.88
N ASP A 58 -18.03 -11.09 -27.72
CA ASP A 58 -17.92 -11.82 -26.46
C ASP A 58 -16.62 -12.64 -26.37
N SER A 59 -15.53 -12.06 -26.86
CA SER A 59 -14.19 -12.66 -26.81
C SER A 59 -13.38 -12.13 -25.65
N TYR A 60 -12.40 -12.92 -25.21
CA TYR A 60 -11.37 -12.50 -24.26
C TYR A 60 -10.66 -11.22 -24.73
N GLU A 61 -10.40 -11.10 -26.03
CA GLU A 61 -9.73 -9.95 -26.63
C GLU A 61 -10.53 -8.65 -26.43
N ASN A 62 -11.85 -8.73 -26.39
CA ASN A 62 -12.74 -7.57 -26.23
C ASN A 62 -13.17 -7.30 -24.77
N HIS A 63 -12.60 -7.99 -23.79
CA HIS A 63 -12.97 -7.81 -22.38
C HIS A 63 -11.78 -7.41 -21.51
N ILE A 64 -12.06 -6.56 -20.53
CA ILE A 64 -11.11 -6.12 -19.51
C ILE A 64 -11.73 -6.35 -18.12
N LEU A 65 -10.92 -6.85 -17.16
CA LEU A 65 -11.39 -7.09 -15.79
C LEU A 65 -11.24 -5.81 -14.97
N LEU A 66 -12.32 -5.29 -14.42
CA LEU A 66 -12.35 -4.06 -13.62
C LEU A 66 -13.04 -4.28 -12.26
N CYS A 67 -12.75 -3.43 -11.28
CA CYS A 67 -13.58 -3.34 -10.08
C CYS A 67 -14.79 -2.43 -10.36
N PRO A 68 -15.85 -2.47 -9.52
CA PRO A 68 -17.11 -1.78 -9.83
C PRO A 68 -16.96 -0.27 -10.00
N PHE A 69 -16.03 0.34 -9.24
CA PHE A 69 -15.71 1.75 -9.36
C PHE A 69 -15.15 2.09 -10.74
N HIS A 70 -14.10 1.40 -11.18
CA HIS A 70 -13.45 1.69 -12.46
C HIS A 70 -14.31 1.27 -13.64
N HIS A 71 -15.11 0.20 -13.52
CA HIS A 71 -16.07 -0.12 -14.57
C HIS A 71 -17.06 1.02 -14.78
N SER A 72 -17.64 1.55 -13.69
CA SER A 72 -18.54 2.71 -13.76
C SER A 72 -17.85 3.97 -14.34
N GLU A 73 -16.59 4.20 -14.00
CA GLU A 73 -15.80 5.32 -14.52
C GLU A 73 -15.55 5.20 -16.02
N VAL A 74 -15.10 4.01 -16.46
CA VAL A 74 -14.82 3.67 -17.85
C VAL A 74 -16.09 3.76 -18.71
N ASP A 75 -17.24 3.39 -18.16
CA ASP A 75 -18.53 3.54 -18.84
C ASP A 75 -18.97 4.99 -19.01
N LYS A 76 -18.68 5.85 -18.03
CA LYS A 76 -19.10 7.27 -18.02
C LYS A 76 -18.19 8.19 -18.84
N ASN A 77 -16.91 7.85 -19.00
CA ASN A 77 -15.89 8.75 -19.56
C ASN A 77 -15.26 8.24 -20.87
N GLN A 78 -16.08 8.01 -21.89
CA GLN A 78 -15.68 7.26 -23.08
C GLN A 78 -14.77 8.01 -24.05
N GLU A 79 -14.82 9.34 -24.02
CA GLU A 79 -13.88 10.18 -24.77
C GLU A 79 -12.46 10.01 -24.23
N TYR A 80 -12.31 9.78 -22.93
CA TYR A 80 -11.03 9.51 -22.28
C TYR A 80 -10.64 8.04 -22.39
N PHE A 81 -11.55 7.12 -22.07
CA PHE A 81 -11.34 5.68 -22.16
C PHE A 81 -11.64 5.14 -23.57
N THR A 82 -10.79 5.55 -24.51
CA THR A 82 -10.83 5.06 -25.90
C THR A 82 -10.53 3.56 -25.98
N GLU A 83 -10.96 2.92 -27.07
CA GLU A 83 -10.69 1.51 -27.37
C GLU A 83 -9.18 1.19 -27.27
N ASP A 84 -8.36 1.98 -27.94
CA ASP A 84 -6.90 1.81 -27.95
C ASP A 84 -6.30 1.93 -26.55
N TYR A 85 -6.81 2.86 -25.74
CA TYR A 85 -6.33 3.07 -24.37
C TYR A 85 -6.72 1.91 -23.45
N LEU A 86 -7.94 1.37 -23.56
CA LEU A 86 -8.35 0.21 -22.79
C LEU A 86 -7.59 -1.05 -23.19
N LEU A 87 -7.30 -1.23 -24.49
CA LEU A 87 -6.44 -2.31 -24.98
C LEU A 87 -5.01 -2.19 -24.44
N SER A 88 -4.44 -0.99 -24.38
CA SER A 88 -3.11 -0.78 -23.79
C SER A 88 -3.11 -1.08 -22.30
N ILE A 89 -4.11 -0.60 -21.53
CA ILE A 89 -4.25 -0.90 -20.10
C ILE A 89 -4.30 -2.42 -19.87
N LYS A 90 -5.15 -3.14 -20.62
CA LYS A 90 -5.26 -4.60 -20.51
C LYS A 90 -3.92 -5.29 -20.80
N ARG A 91 -3.29 -4.97 -21.92
CA ARG A 91 -2.02 -5.59 -22.34
C ARG A 91 -0.91 -5.33 -21.33
N ASP A 92 -0.79 -4.09 -20.87
CA ASP A 92 0.27 -3.69 -19.96
C ASP A 92 0.06 -4.34 -18.59
N HIS A 93 -1.19 -4.41 -18.10
CA HIS A 93 -1.52 -5.15 -16.88
C HIS A 93 -1.19 -6.64 -16.99
N GLU A 94 -1.60 -7.31 -18.06
CA GLU A 94 -1.34 -8.74 -18.26
C GLU A 94 0.17 -9.04 -18.40
N ALA A 95 0.91 -8.17 -19.08
CA ALA A 95 2.37 -8.25 -19.16
C ALA A 95 3.01 -8.08 -17.77
N LEU A 96 2.57 -7.09 -16.99
CA LEU A 96 3.04 -6.87 -15.62
C LEU A 96 2.73 -8.06 -14.71
N MET A 97 1.52 -8.63 -14.81
CA MET A 97 1.09 -9.79 -14.06
C MET A 97 1.96 -11.01 -14.41
N SER A 98 2.17 -11.27 -15.70
CA SER A 98 3.03 -12.35 -16.19
C SER A 98 4.47 -12.18 -15.68
N ALA A 99 5.00 -10.96 -15.74
CA ALA A 99 6.33 -10.64 -15.24
C ALA A 99 6.43 -10.93 -13.73
N CYS A 100 5.38 -10.63 -12.94
CA CYS A 100 5.31 -10.98 -11.52
C CYS A 100 5.18 -12.49 -11.22
N THR A 101 4.81 -13.34 -12.19
CA THR A 101 4.83 -14.81 -12.01
C THR A 101 6.20 -15.43 -12.24
N ASP A 102 7.10 -14.72 -12.91
CA ASP A 102 8.51 -15.07 -12.92
C ASP A 102 9.07 -14.83 -11.51
N THR A 103 9.35 -15.92 -10.79
CA THR A 103 9.87 -15.88 -9.41
C THR A 103 11.12 -14.99 -9.31
N SER A 104 11.91 -14.92 -10.38
CA SER A 104 13.11 -14.08 -10.44
C SER A 104 12.79 -12.59 -10.48
N LEU A 105 11.76 -12.18 -11.22
CA LEU A 105 11.34 -10.78 -11.30
C LEU A 105 10.52 -10.36 -10.08
N GLY A 106 9.67 -11.25 -9.55
CA GLY A 106 8.97 -11.04 -8.29
C GLY A 106 9.94 -10.75 -7.13
N ARG A 107 11.02 -11.53 -7.02
CA ARG A 107 12.07 -11.28 -6.03
C ARG A 107 12.77 -9.95 -6.27
N LYS A 108 13.17 -9.63 -7.51
CA LYS A 108 13.80 -8.34 -7.84
C LYS A 108 12.93 -7.14 -7.46
N ASN A 109 11.63 -7.22 -7.70
CA ASN A 109 10.69 -6.14 -7.36
C ASN A 109 10.58 -5.96 -5.84
N ILE A 110 10.48 -7.07 -5.08
CA ILE A 110 10.50 -7.02 -3.61
C ILE A 110 11.81 -6.42 -3.10
N VAL A 111 12.96 -6.87 -3.60
CA VAL A 111 14.27 -6.34 -3.21
C VAL A 111 14.39 -4.85 -3.53
N SER A 112 13.85 -4.40 -4.66
CA SER A 112 13.83 -2.99 -5.04
C SER A 112 12.98 -2.15 -4.09
N PHE A 113 11.79 -2.64 -3.73
CA PHE A 113 10.94 -2.03 -2.71
C PHE A 113 11.67 -1.93 -1.36
N LEU A 114 12.26 -3.03 -0.90
CA LEU A 114 12.93 -3.10 0.41
C LEU A 114 14.10 -2.11 0.48
N ASN A 115 14.95 -2.10 -0.54
CA ASN A 115 16.06 -1.15 -0.62
C ASN A 115 15.59 0.31 -0.66
N ALA A 116 14.53 0.62 -1.40
CA ALA A 116 13.95 1.96 -1.42
C ALA A 116 13.41 2.35 -0.04
N TYR A 117 12.61 1.48 0.59
CA TYR A 117 12.05 1.73 1.90
C TYR A 117 13.13 1.95 2.96
N PHE A 118 14.09 1.02 3.09
CA PHE A 118 15.12 1.11 4.14
C PHE A 118 16.07 2.28 3.97
N ARG A 119 16.38 2.67 2.72
CA ARG A 119 17.24 3.83 2.43
C ARG A 119 16.60 5.15 2.87
N TYR A 120 15.30 5.34 2.66
CA TYR A 120 14.64 6.64 2.84
C TYR A 120 13.85 6.76 4.15
N SER A 121 13.27 5.66 4.65
CA SER A 121 12.49 5.67 5.90
C SER A 121 13.32 6.04 7.12
N GLY A 122 14.62 5.75 7.13
CA GLY A 122 15.45 5.85 8.33
C GLY A 122 15.35 4.63 9.24
N PHE A 123 14.89 3.49 8.72
CA PHE A 123 14.78 2.22 9.47
C PHE A 123 16.04 1.87 10.28
N GLY A 124 17.23 1.94 9.68
CA GLY A 124 18.49 1.65 10.38
C GLY A 124 18.82 2.61 11.54
N ARG A 125 18.16 3.78 11.60
CA ARG A 125 18.29 4.77 12.68
C ARG A 125 17.26 4.56 13.80
N ILE A 126 16.30 3.64 13.67
CA ILE A 126 15.27 3.40 14.70
C ILE A 126 15.87 3.25 16.11
N PRO A 127 16.95 2.46 16.34
CA PRO A 127 17.53 2.35 17.67
C PRO A 127 18.01 3.69 18.26
N ASP A 128 18.58 4.56 17.43
CA ASP A 128 19.02 5.91 17.83
C ASP A 128 17.80 6.82 18.10
N MET A 129 16.81 6.77 17.21
CA MET A 129 15.58 7.56 17.32
C MET A 129 14.77 7.22 18.58
N LEU A 130 14.80 5.96 19.02
CA LEU A 130 14.13 5.48 20.23
C LEU A 130 15.04 5.53 21.47
N GLY A 131 16.34 5.77 21.33
CA GLY A 131 17.32 5.68 22.41
C GLY A 131 17.13 6.71 23.53
N ARG A 132 16.41 7.81 23.27
CA ARG A 132 16.09 8.86 24.25
C ARG A 132 14.63 8.85 24.73
N SER A 133 13.89 7.83 24.33
CA SER A 133 12.52 7.58 24.78
C SER A 133 12.46 7.26 26.29
N PRO A 134 11.28 7.36 26.93
CA PRO A 134 10.04 7.95 26.43
C PRO A 134 10.00 9.49 26.53
N ARG A 135 11.11 10.14 26.90
CA ARG A 135 11.14 11.59 27.14
C ARG A 135 11.33 12.41 25.87
N ILE A 136 12.14 11.91 24.94
CA ILE A 136 12.56 12.67 23.76
C ILE A 136 12.46 11.77 22.53
N PHE A 137 11.82 12.29 21.49
CA PHE A 137 11.69 11.64 20.18
C PHE A 137 12.14 12.61 19.09
N PRO A 138 12.79 12.16 18.02
CA PRO A 138 13.06 13.04 16.89
C PRO A 138 11.77 13.38 16.15
N VAL A 139 11.63 14.61 15.65
CA VAL A 139 10.47 15.02 14.81
C VAL A 139 10.34 14.11 13.58
N GLY A 140 11.45 13.61 13.06
CA GLY A 140 11.48 12.67 11.94
C GLY A 140 10.94 11.27 12.24
N ILE A 141 10.47 10.94 13.46
CA ILE A 141 9.97 9.58 13.80
C ILE A 141 8.82 9.10 12.90
N GLY A 142 8.01 10.04 12.38
CA GLY A 142 6.94 9.73 11.42
C GLY A 142 7.42 9.22 10.06
N SER A 143 8.70 9.37 9.72
CA SER A 143 9.24 8.93 8.43
C SER A 143 9.07 7.43 8.20
N ILE A 144 9.06 6.62 9.25
CA ILE A 144 8.87 5.17 9.17
C ILE A 144 7.51 4.84 8.53
N THR A 145 6.45 5.52 8.93
CA THR A 145 5.10 5.31 8.38
C THR A 145 4.94 6.03 7.04
N ASP A 146 5.38 7.29 6.95
CA ASP A 146 5.17 8.12 5.76
C ASP A 146 5.83 7.52 4.52
N PHE A 147 7.08 7.05 4.64
CA PHE A 147 7.78 6.43 3.52
C PHE A 147 7.22 5.07 3.16
N PHE A 148 6.60 4.33 4.08
CA PHE A 148 5.90 3.10 3.72
C PHE A 148 4.71 3.40 2.81
N TYR A 149 3.90 4.41 3.15
CA TYR A 149 2.77 4.83 2.34
C TYR A 149 3.19 5.36 0.96
N LEU A 150 4.30 6.08 0.87
CA LEU A 150 4.88 6.50 -0.41
C LEU A 150 5.39 5.32 -1.22
N ALA A 151 6.17 4.43 -0.61
CA ALA A 151 6.70 3.24 -1.29
C ALA A 151 5.57 2.32 -1.79
N MET A 152 4.45 2.19 -1.08
CA MET A 152 3.29 1.45 -1.57
C MET A 152 2.70 2.04 -2.85
N LYS A 153 2.74 3.37 -3.02
CA LYS A 153 2.27 4.04 -4.24
C LYS A 153 3.23 3.85 -5.40
N ASP A 154 4.54 3.83 -5.11
CA ASP A 154 5.58 3.61 -6.12
C ASP A 154 5.67 2.14 -6.55
N PHE A 155 5.31 1.20 -5.66
CA PHE A 155 5.35 -0.24 -5.89
C PHE A 155 3.99 -0.92 -5.64
N PRO A 156 2.92 -0.53 -6.35
CA PRO A 156 1.55 -1.00 -6.09
C PRO A 156 1.35 -2.50 -6.38
N PHE A 157 2.30 -3.13 -7.07
CA PHE A 157 2.27 -4.56 -7.40
C PHE A 157 2.98 -5.43 -6.35
N VAL A 158 3.83 -4.81 -5.51
CA VAL A 158 4.59 -5.50 -4.46
C VAL A 158 3.77 -5.63 -3.19
N VAL A 159 2.92 -4.64 -2.89
CA VAL A 159 2.08 -4.62 -1.68
C VAL A 159 0.60 -4.87 -2.06
N PRO A 160 -0.10 -5.82 -1.42
CA PRO A 160 0.36 -6.68 -0.33
C PRO A 160 1.42 -7.70 -0.79
N PHE A 161 2.45 -7.90 0.05
CA PHE A 161 3.48 -8.89 -0.23
C PHE A 161 2.86 -10.29 -0.32
N ARG A 162 3.30 -11.07 -1.31
CA ARG A 162 2.91 -12.50 -1.42
C ARG A 162 3.50 -13.34 -0.29
N ASP A 163 4.65 -12.92 0.20
CA ASP A 163 5.28 -13.49 1.38
C ASP A 163 4.48 -13.05 2.62
N ILE A 164 3.70 -13.97 3.17
CA ILE A 164 2.75 -13.72 4.26
C ILE A 164 3.48 -13.24 5.51
N GLU A 165 4.65 -13.82 5.80
CA GLU A 165 5.43 -13.46 6.98
C GLU A 165 6.02 -12.07 6.84
N LEU A 166 6.61 -11.77 5.67
CA LEU A 166 7.08 -10.42 5.35
C LEU A 166 5.95 -9.38 5.47
N HIS A 167 4.77 -9.72 4.95
CA HIS A 167 3.59 -8.86 5.04
C HIS A 167 3.20 -8.58 6.48
N HIS A 168 3.09 -9.63 7.29
CA HIS A 168 2.74 -9.49 8.70
C HIS A 168 3.76 -8.63 9.46
N LEU A 169 5.05 -8.90 9.28
CA LEU A 169 6.12 -8.17 9.98
C LEU A 169 6.16 -6.68 9.60
N PHE A 170 5.99 -6.35 8.32
CA PHE A 170 5.91 -4.95 7.89
C PHE A 170 4.71 -4.25 8.51
N TYR A 171 3.50 -4.83 8.41
CA TYR A 171 2.30 -4.19 8.96
C TYR A 171 2.36 -4.05 10.48
N THR A 172 2.93 -5.03 11.20
CA THR A 172 3.19 -4.92 12.64
C THR A 172 4.13 -3.78 12.98
N LEU A 173 5.21 -3.59 12.21
CA LEU A 173 6.09 -2.43 12.36
C LEU A 173 5.34 -1.12 12.16
N ILE A 174 4.67 -0.97 11.01
CA ILE A 174 3.96 0.26 10.65
C ILE A 174 2.91 0.61 11.69
N GLN A 175 2.09 -0.36 12.10
CA GLN A 175 1.07 -0.16 13.12
C GLN A 175 1.69 0.27 14.46
N SER A 176 2.81 -0.30 14.88
CA SER A 176 3.48 0.12 16.13
C SER A 176 3.96 1.57 16.08
N PHE A 177 4.47 2.03 14.93
CA PHE A 177 4.89 3.42 14.75
C PHE A 177 3.72 4.38 14.57
N GLU A 178 2.60 3.94 14.00
CA GLU A 178 1.36 4.73 13.97
C GLU A 178 0.81 4.94 15.38
N GLU A 179 0.78 3.91 16.20
CA GLU A 179 0.41 4.03 17.61
C GLU A 179 1.32 5.02 18.34
N LEU A 180 2.63 5.00 18.08
CA LEU A 180 3.57 5.98 18.64
C LEU A 180 3.26 7.39 18.14
N ASN A 181 3.07 7.57 16.83
CA ASN A 181 2.72 8.87 16.25
C ASN A 181 1.42 9.43 16.83
N CYS A 182 0.40 8.59 17.02
CA CYS A 182 -0.84 8.95 17.68
C CYS A 182 -0.62 9.36 19.14
N ALA A 183 0.22 8.64 19.88
CA ALA A 183 0.56 8.97 21.27
C ALA A 183 1.29 10.33 21.38
N LEU A 184 2.12 10.68 20.40
CA LEU A 184 2.86 11.95 20.35
C LEU A 184 2.00 13.13 19.88
N ARG A 185 1.07 12.92 18.93
CA ARG A 185 0.18 13.97 18.41
C ARG A 185 -1.04 14.24 19.30
N GLY A 186 -1.48 13.25 20.08
CA GLY A 186 -2.72 13.33 20.86
C GLY A 186 -3.96 13.11 20.00
N SER A 187 -5.15 13.06 20.62
CA SER A 187 -6.42 12.79 19.90
C SER A 187 -6.76 13.92 18.92
N GLU A 188 -7.08 13.49 17.70
CA GLU A 188 -7.31 14.24 16.47
C GLU A 188 -8.16 15.49 16.63
N HIS A 189 -7.69 16.64 16.12
CA HIS A 189 -8.54 17.57 15.37
C HIS A 189 -7.79 18.56 14.47
N ASN A 190 -6.46 18.66 14.47
CA ASN A 190 -5.78 19.53 13.50
C ASN A 190 -4.39 19.02 13.11
N THR A 191 -4.13 19.11 11.80
CA THR A 191 -3.06 18.45 11.05
C THR A 191 -1.62 18.85 11.38
N HIS A 192 -1.37 19.64 12.43
CA HIS A 192 -0.01 20.08 12.79
C HIS A 192 0.27 20.28 14.29
N PHE A 193 -0.54 19.71 15.21
CA PHE A 193 -0.27 19.89 16.64
C PHE A 193 0.30 18.64 17.30
N VAL A 194 1.42 18.84 17.97
CA VAL A 194 1.93 17.95 19.01
C VAL A 194 0.95 18.01 20.20
N SER A 195 0.71 16.89 20.87
CA SER A 195 -0.18 16.83 22.06
C SER A 195 0.25 17.89 23.08
N HIS A 196 -0.68 18.45 23.87
CA HIS A 196 -0.37 19.35 25.01
C HIS A 196 0.68 18.77 25.98
N ASN A 197 0.92 17.46 25.91
CA ASN A 197 1.91 16.78 26.72
C ASN A 197 3.35 16.96 26.21
N PHE A 198 3.56 17.47 25.00
CA PHE A 198 4.89 17.60 24.41
C PHE A 198 5.05 18.94 23.69
N TRP A 199 6.31 19.35 23.54
CA TRP A 199 6.70 20.56 22.81
C TRP A 199 7.84 20.24 21.84
N ILE A 200 8.00 21.06 20.80
CA ILE A 200 9.09 20.93 19.83
C ILE A 200 10.26 21.79 20.29
N SER A 201 11.46 21.20 20.34
CA SER A 201 12.71 21.91 20.66
C SER A 201 12.93 23.13 19.75
N PRO A 202 13.63 24.19 20.18
CA PRO A 202 13.78 25.40 19.36
C PRO A 202 14.52 25.17 18.04
N THR A 203 15.34 24.13 17.95
CA THR A 203 16.02 23.73 16.72
C THR A 203 15.10 23.01 15.73
N GLY A 204 13.91 22.57 16.17
CA GLY A 204 12.95 21.81 15.36
C GLY A 204 13.22 20.32 15.28
N ASP A 205 14.25 19.81 15.96
CA ASP A 205 14.71 18.42 15.75
C ASP A 205 14.01 17.40 16.66
N ASN A 206 13.55 17.83 17.85
CA ASN A 206 13.07 16.93 18.89
C ASN A 206 11.67 17.32 19.40
N ILE A 207 10.85 16.30 19.65
CA ILE A 207 9.61 16.32 20.42
C ILE A 207 9.98 15.93 21.86
N ILE A 208 9.67 16.78 22.83
CA ILE A 208 10.11 16.66 24.22
C ILE A 208 8.89 16.66 25.14
N LEU A 209 8.84 15.73 26.09
CA LEU A 209 7.77 15.63 27.08
C LEU A 209 7.76 16.82 28.05
N GLN A 210 6.59 17.41 28.27
CA GLN A 210 6.34 18.61 29.09
C GLN A 210 6.00 18.23 30.54
N GLU A 211 6.98 17.75 31.28
CA GLU A 211 6.74 17.20 32.63
C GLU A 211 6.35 18.26 33.68
N ASN A 212 6.79 19.50 33.50
CA ASN A 212 6.65 20.55 34.51
C ASN A 212 5.22 21.12 34.64
N GLU A 213 4.35 20.86 33.67
CA GLU A 213 2.98 21.40 33.61
C GLU A 213 1.91 20.32 33.83
N LEU A 214 2.33 19.09 34.10
CA LEU A 214 1.46 17.93 34.26
C LEU A 214 1.51 17.44 35.72
N SER A 215 0.42 16.82 36.19
CA SER A 215 0.43 16.18 37.52
C SER A 215 1.38 14.97 37.53
N GLU A 216 1.93 14.66 38.70
CA GLU A 216 2.88 13.55 38.88
C GLU A 216 2.27 12.21 38.45
N ASP A 217 1.05 11.91 38.89
CA ASP A 217 0.32 10.69 38.52
C ASP A 217 0.07 10.60 37.01
N TYR A 218 -0.24 11.72 36.36
CA TYR A 218 -0.45 11.75 34.91
C TYR A 218 0.87 11.50 34.16
N CYS A 219 1.96 12.15 34.59
CA CYS A 219 3.30 11.93 34.06
C CYS A 219 3.74 10.46 34.15
N ILE A 220 3.51 9.80 35.28
CA ILE A 220 3.84 8.39 35.48
C ILE A 220 3.06 7.51 34.50
N ASN A 221 1.74 7.71 34.40
CA ASN A 221 0.90 6.94 33.48
C ASN A 221 1.28 7.16 32.01
N LEU A 222 1.52 8.41 31.62
CA LEU A 222 1.92 8.76 30.27
C LEU A 222 3.26 8.12 29.88
N ARG A 223 4.27 8.19 30.75
CA ARG A 223 5.56 7.51 30.51
C ARG A 223 5.41 6.02 30.39
N SER A 224 4.63 5.39 31.26
CA SER A 224 4.37 3.95 31.21
C SER A 224 3.76 3.54 29.86
N ASN A 225 2.75 4.27 29.40
CA ASN A 225 2.11 4.03 28.11
C ASN A 225 3.09 4.24 26.93
N LEU A 226 3.88 5.32 26.95
CA LEU A 226 4.88 5.57 25.91
C LEU A 226 5.95 4.48 25.88
N SER A 227 6.48 4.07 27.03
CA SER A 227 7.45 2.98 27.11
C SER A 227 6.88 1.68 26.53
N TYR A 228 5.63 1.35 26.85
CA TYR A 228 4.96 0.17 26.28
C TYR A 228 4.89 0.22 24.74
N VAL A 229 4.51 1.37 24.17
CA VAL A 229 4.44 1.54 22.70
C VAL A 229 5.83 1.50 22.07
N VAL A 230 6.84 2.11 22.70
CA VAL A 230 8.23 2.07 22.25
C VAL A 230 8.78 0.64 22.25
N ASP A 231 8.50 -0.14 23.30
CA ASP A 231 8.91 -1.54 23.37
C ASP A 231 8.30 -2.37 22.24
N ARG A 232 7.07 -2.04 21.82
CA ARG A 232 6.45 -2.66 20.64
C ARG A 232 7.15 -2.25 19.35
N CYS A 233 7.50 -0.98 19.18
CA CYS A 233 8.27 -0.49 18.03
C CYS A 233 9.64 -1.17 17.94
N TYR A 234 10.33 -1.34 19.08
CA TYR A 234 11.63 -1.98 19.11
C TYR A 234 11.55 -3.48 18.81
N ARG A 235 10.52 -4.18 19.33
CA ARG A 235 10.27 -5.59 19.01
C ARG A 235 9.98 -5.80 17.52
N SER A 236 9.03 -5.04 16.95
CA SER A 236 8.67 -5.15 15.53
C SER A 236 9.84 -4.79 14.60
N PHE A 237 10.65 -3.79 14.95
CA PHE A 237 11.90 -3.46 14.27
C PHE A 237 12.87 -4.65 14.24
N ASN A 238 13.12 -5.28 15.38
CA ASN A 238 14.06 -6.40 15.48
C ASN A 238 13.56 -7.63 14.73
N GLU A 239 12.28 -7.95 14.84
CA GLU A 239 11.66 -9.09 14.15
C GLU A 239 11.75 -8.92 12.63
N LEU A 240 11.34 -7.75 12.10
CA LEU A 240 11.47 -7.46 10.68
C LEU A 240 12.94 -7.45 10.24
N GLY A 241 13.81 -6.76 10.96
CA GLY A 241 15.23 -6.69 10.62
C GLY A 241 15.91 -8.07 10.61
N THR A 242 15.55 -8.96 11.54
CA THR A 242 16.04 -10.34 11.57
C THR A 242 15.53 -11.14 10.39
N TYR A 243 14.24 -11.01 10.08
CA TYR A 243 13.63 -11.69 8.95
C TYR A 243 14.24 -11.26 7.61
N ILE A 244 14.49 -9.97 7.42
CA ILE A 244 15.10 -9.42 6.20
C ILE A 244 16.53 -9.93 6.03
N ARG A 245 17.38 -9.86 7.06
CA ARG A 245 18.76 -10.38 6.98
C ARG A 245 18.82 -11.85 6.61
N ARG A 246 17.83 -12.64 7.08
CA ARG A 246 17.76 -14.08 6.82
C ARG A 246 17.24 -14.42 5.42
N ASN A 247 16.19 -13.76 4.95
CA ASN A 247 15.46 -14.17 3.74
C ASN A 247 15.78 -13.31 2.50
N TYR A 248 16.33 -12.11 2.71
CA TYR A 248 16.71 -11.13 1.69
C TYR A 248 18.13 -10.60 1.94
N PRO A 249 19.16 -11.46 1.91
CA PRO A 249 20.55 -11.06 2.20
C PRO A 249 21.11 -10.01 1.24
N GLU A 250 20.50 -9.83 0.07
CA GLU A 250 20.82 -8.77 -0.90
C GLU A 250 20.30 -7.37 -0.51
N VAL A 251 19.47 -7.27 0.52
CA VAL A 251 18.93 -6.00 1.02
C VAL A 251 19.82 -5.45 2.12
N ILE A 252 20.19 -4.18 1.99
CA ILE A 252 21.02 -3.47 2.97
C ILE A 252 20.10 -2.69 3.89
N ILE A 253 20.16 -2.99 5.19
CA ILE A 253 19.43 -2.33 6.28
C ILE A 253 20.35 -1.66 7.28
#